data_AF-A0A399Q0G7-F1
#
_entry.id   AF-A0A399Q0G7-F1
#
_cell.length_a   1.000
_cell.length_b   1.000
_cell.length_c   1.000
_cell.angle_alpha   90.00
_cell.angle_beta   90.00
_cell.angle_gamma   90.00
#
_symmetry.space_group_name_H-M   'P 1'
#
loop_
_entity.id
_entity.type
_entity.pdbx_description
1 polymer ?
#
loop_
_entity_poly.entity_id
_entity_poly.type
_entity_poly.pdbx_seq_one_letter_code
_entity_poly.pdbx_strand_id
1 'polypeptide(L)'
;MRLKWICLGIFTFLLSAVIVPYIFVDGLSQRSPDVIDLSATRQYVLERVPFRLFPFDDNLAFLRVTDLNEPRKIYRSPLFEIKEIDMEQAFGSGRIGTPFLEFSVEKKSFVIHSTYLREHWLNRFVANAPYSVEPIVESGK
;
A
#
# COMPACT_ATOMS: atom_id res chain seq x y z
N MET A 1 37.60 7.70 27.97
CA MET A 1 36.20 8.14 28.17
C MET A 1 35.47 8.43 26.85
N ARG A 2 36.06 9.18 25.90
CA ARG A 2 35.42 9.55 24.62
C ARG A 2 35.01 8.36 23.71
N LEU A 3 35.80 7.29 23.66
CA LEU A 3 35.48 6.10 22.84
C LEU A 3 34.18 5.40 23.27
N LYS A 4 33.91 5.32 24.58
CA LYS A 4 32.68 4.71 25.12
C LYS A 4 31.42 5.48 24.68
N TRP A 5 31.50 6.81 24.65
CA TRP A 5 30.41 7.67 24.19
C TRP A 5 30.20 7.60 22.67
N ILE A 6 31.28 7.47 21.90
CA ILE A 6 31.19 7.25 20.45
C ILE A 6 30.55 5.89 20.14
N CYS A 7 30.99 4.82 20.79
CA CYS A 7 30.39 3.49 20.64
C CYS A 7 28.90 3.48 21.04
N LEU A 8 28.55 4.15 22.16
CA LEU A 8 27.16 4.26 22.60
C LEU A 8 26.31 5.06 21.60
N GLY A 9 26.85 6.16 21.05
CA GLY A 9 26.20 6.95 20.02
C GLY A 9 25.93 6.15 18.75
N ILE A 10 26.93 5.41 18.26
CA ILE A 10 26.80 4.53 17.09
C ILE A 10 25.76 3.44 17.37
N PHE A 11 25.83 2.78 18.53
CA PHE A 11 24.88 1.74 18.90
C PHE A 11 23.45 2.26 18.93
N THR A 12 23.24 3.42 19.55
CA THR A 12 21.91 4.06 19.63
C THR A 12 21.40 4.44 18.25
N PHE A 13 22.26 4.98 17.39
CA PHE A 13 21.93 5.31 16.02
C PHE A 13 21.50 4.07 15.23
N LEU A 14 22.29 2.99 15.29
CA LEU A 14 21.98 1.73 14.62
C LEU A 14 20.66 1.12 15.13
N LEU A 15 20.42 1.18 16.45
CA LEU A 15 19.18 0.70 17.04
C LEU A 15 17.98 1.51 16.51
N SER A 16 18.10 2.84 16.48
CA SER A 16 17.05 3.73 15.98
C SER A 16 16.77 3.53 14.49
N ALA A 17 17.81 3.26 13.70
CA ALA A 17 17.70 2.99 12.27
C ALA A 17 16.92 1.70 11.95
N VAL A 18 16.79 0.77 12.92
CA VAL A 18 15.97 -0.44 12.78
C VAL A 18 14.56 -0.24 13.36
N ILE A 19 14.47 0.37 14.55
CA ILE A 19 13.21 0.52 15.27
C ILE A 19 12.27 1.49 14.54
N VAL A 20 12.77 2.62 14.03
CA VAL A 20 11.93 3.64 13.40
C VAL A 20 11.24 3.11 12.14
N PRO A 21 11.95 2.45 11.19
CA PRO A 21 11.28 1.83 10.03
C PRO A 21 10.30 0.73 10.43
N TYR A 22 10.60 -0.06 11.46
CA TYR A 22 9.69 -1.10 11.94
C TYR A 22 8.36 -0.52 12.44
N ILE A 23 8.43 0.48 13.34
CA ILE A 23 7.24 1.18 13.85
C ILE A 23 6.48 1.85 12.71
N PHE A 24 7.20 2.45 11.75
CA PHE A 24 6.59 3.06 10.57
C PHE A 24 5.77 2.05 9.76
N VAL A 25 6.36 0.90 9.42
CA VAL A 25 5.68 -0.15 8.62
C VAL A 25 4.51 -0.77 9.36
N ASP A 26 4.62 -0.96 10.67
CA ASP A 26 3.54 -1.50 11.51
C ASP A 26 2.38 -0.50 11.60
N GLY A 27 2.67 0.78 11.77
CA GLY A 27 1.67 1.85 11.81
C GLY A 27 0.84 1.96 10.53
N LEU A 28 1.39 1.61 9.36
CA LEU A 28 0.65 1.62 8.10
C LEU A 28 -0.52 0.62 8.08
N SER A 29 -0.37 -0.52 8.76
CA SER A 29 -1.45 -1.52 8.86
C SER A 29 -2.58 -1.06 9.79
N GLN A 30 -2.30 -0.12 10.70
CA GLN A 30 -3.26 0.39 11.69
C GLN A 30 -3.93 1.70 11.26
N ARG A 31 -3.48 2.33 10.17
CA ARG A 31 -4.06 3.59 9.69
C ARG A 31 -5.53 3.43 9.31
N SER A 32 -6.33 4.44 9.66
CA SER A 32 -7.74 4.51 9.29
C SER A 32 -7.89 4.67 7.76
N PRO A 33 -8.74 3.86 7.12
CA PRO A 33 -9.07 4.04 5.72
C PRO A 33 -10.06 5.19 5.54
N ASP A 34 -10.08 5.79 4.34
CA ASP A 34 -11.08 6.79 3.95
C ASP A 34 -12.26 6.16 3.20
N VAL A 35 -12.00 5.08 2.46
CA VAL A 35 -13.00 4.31 1.75
C VAL A 35 -12.81 2.83 2.05
N ILE A 36 -13.92 2.12 2.27
CA ILE A 36 -13.96 0.69 2.56
C ILE A 36 -14.98 0.06 1.63
N ASP A 37 -14.59 -1.02 0.98
CA ASP A 37 -15.46 -1.84 0.14
C ASP A 37 -15.23 -3.33 0.41
N LEU A 38 -16.24 -4.15 0.12
CA LEU A 38 -16.24 -5.58 0.33
C LEU A 38 -16.21 -6.30 -1.00
N SER A 39 -15.38 -7.34 -1.11
CA SER A 39 -15.42 -8.20 -2.29
C SER A 39 -16.80 -8.84 -2.47
N ALA A 40 -17.15 -9.19 -3.71
CA ALA A 40 -18.42 -9.89 -4.00
C ALA A 40 -18.60 -11.17 -3.17
N THR A 41 -17.50 -11.86 -2.87
CA THR A 41 -17.47 -13.06 -2.02
C THR A 41 -17.53 -12.76 -0.51
N ARG A 42 -17.43 -11.48 -0.11
CA ARG A 42 -17.28 -11.01 1.28
C ARG A 42 -16.15 -11.66 2.06
N GLN A 43 -15.18 -12.25 1.36
CA GLN A 43 -13.99 -12.80 1.97
C GLN A 43 -12.92 -11.73 2.16
N TYR A 44 -12.89 -10.70 1.32
CA TYR A 44 -11.84 -9.69 1.35
C TYR A 44 -12.45 -8.31 1.60
N VAL A 45 -11.77 -7.53 2.42
CA VAL A 45 -12.02 -6.10 2.57
C VAL A 45 -10.99 -5.35 1.75
N LEU A 46 -11.46 -4.47 0.88
CA LEU A 46 -10.63 -3.53 0.15
C LEU A 46 -10.77 -2.17 0.79
N GLU A 47 -9.65 -1.58 1.16
CA GLU A 47 -9.61 -0.29 1.83
C GLU A 47 -8.66 0.63 1.09
N ARG A 48 -9.06 1.88 0.88
CA ARG A 48 -8.11 2.94 0.53
C ARG A 48 -7.64 3.61 1.79
N VAL A 49 -6.33 3.73 1.92
CA VAL A 49 -5.69 4.30 3.09
C VAL A 49 -4.90 5.53 2.65
N PRO A 50 -5.34 6.74 3.03
CA PRO A 50 -4.60 7.95 2.74
C PRO A 50 -3.20 7.90 3.35
N PHE A 51 -2.22 8.28 2.56
CA PHE A 51 -0.84 8.37 2.98
C PHE A 51 -0.44 9.84 3.10
N ARG A 52 -0.22 10.30 4.34
CA ARG A 52 0.34 11.62 4.61
C ARG A 52 1.56 11.45 5.51
N LEU A 53 2.72 11.89 5.05
CA LEU A 53 3.94 11.98 5.87
C LEU A 53 4.04 13.37 6.51
N PHE A 54 3.60 14.39 5.78
CA PHE A 54 3.55 15.79 6.22
C PHE A 54 2.15 16.39 6.01
N PRO A 55 1.79 17.49 6.71
CA PRO A 55 0.48 18.14 6.55
C PRO A 55 0.22 18.70 5.15
N PHE A 56 1.25 18.85 4.31
CA PHE A 56 1.17 19.37 2.94
C PHE A 56 1.59 18.34 1.87
N ASP A 57 1.71 17.08 2.27
CA ASP A 57 2.13 16.01 1.36
C ASP A 57 1.09 15.79 0.26
N ASP A 58 1.56 15.30 -0.88
CA ASP A 58 0.73 14.96 -2.03
C ASP A 58 -0.44 14.06 -1.61
N ASN A 59 -1.57 14.14 -2.33
CA ASN A 59 -2.80 13.42 -2.02
C ASN A 59 -2.67 11.94 -2.41
N LEU A 60 -1.71 11.25 -1.79
CA LEU A 60 -1.34 9.86 -2.04
C LEU A 60 -2.17 8.92 -1.17
N ALA A 61 -2.40 7.73 -1.67
CA ALA A 61 -2.98 6.62 -0.93
C ALA A 61 -2.35 5.31 -1.37
N PHE A 62 -2.61 4.26 -0.60
CA PHE A 62 -2.39 2.88 -1.02
C PHE A 62 -3.67 2.08 -0.78
N LEU A 63 -3.83 0.99 -1.54
CA LEU A 63 -4.88 0.01 -1.29
C LEU A 63 -4.38 -0.99 -0.28
N ARG A 64 -5.24 -1.28 0.69
CA ARG A 64 -5.05 -2.32 1.69
C ARG A 64 -6.12 -3.38 1.49
N VAL A 65 -5.69 -4.60 1.22
CA VAL A 65 -6.57 -5.77 1.11
C VAL A 65 -6.37 -6.64 2.32
N THR A 66 -7.45 -6.91 3.04
CA THR A 66 -7.45 -7.78 4.22
C THR A 66 -8.29 -9.01 3.93
N ASP A 67 -7.73 -10.20 4.13
CA ASP A 67 -8.48 -11.46 4.07
C ASP A 67 -9.22 -11.68 5.40
N LEU A 68 -10.56 -11.72 5.36
CA LEU A 68 -11.39 -11.91 6.56
C LEU A 68 -11.28 -13.32 7.14
N ASN A 69 -10.91 -14.32 6.33
CA ASN A 69 -10.65 -15.67 6.83
C ASN A 69 -9.31 -15.74 7.58
N GLU A 70 -8.36 -14.87 7.21
CA GLU A 70 -7.05 -14.77 7.85
C GLU A 70 -6.68 -13.29 8.09
N PRO A 71 -7.24 -12.62 9.11
CA PRO A 71 -7.12 -11.17 9.29
C PRO A 71 -5.68 -10.65 9.48
N ARG A 72 -4.73 -11.55 9.75
CA ARG A 72 -3.30 -11.24 9.83
C ARG A 72 -2.63 -11.07 8.46
N LYS A 73 -3.29 -11.49 7.37
CA LYS A 73 -2.82 -11.35 6.00
C LYS A 73 -3.33 -10.05 5.39
N ILE A 74 -2.50 -9.02 5.51
CA ILE A 74 -2.76 -7.68 4.98
C ILE A 74 -1.82 -7.45 3.80
N TYR A 75 -2.40 -7.15 2.64
CA TYR A 75 -1.68 -6.82 1.41
C TYR A 75 -1.81 -5.33 1.12
N ARG A 76 -0.71 -4.68 0.75
CA ARG A 76 -0.61 -3.25 0.49
C ARG A 76 -0.03 -3.00 -0.89
N SER A 77 -0.71 -2.18 -1.67
CA SER A 77 -0.25 -1.73 -2.97
C SER A 77 0.89 -0.70 -2.83
N PRO A 78 1.62 -0.39 -3.92
CA PRO A 78 2.38 0.85 -3.98
C PRO A 78 1.45 2.08 -3.88
N LEU A 79 2.07 3.23 -3.62
CA LEU A 79 1.40 4.52 -3.54
C LEU A 79 0.88 4.95 -4.92
N PHE A 80 -0.29 5.58 -4.93
CA PHE A 80 -0.92 6.21 -6.08
C PHE A 80 -1.60 7.52 -5.67
N GLU A 81 -1.90 8.40 -6.63
CA GLU A 81 -2.62 9.64 -6.36
C GLU A 81 -4.13 9.38 -6.20
N ILE A 82 -4.76 9.85 -5.12
CA ILE A 82 -6.17 9.59 -4.80
C ILE A 82 -7.12 10.01 -5.95
N LYS A 83 -6.75 11.05 -6.70
CA LYS A 83 -7.54 11.55 -7.85
C LYS A 83 -7.59 10.57 -9.02
N GLU A 84 -6.67 9.62 -9.10
CA GLU A 84 -6.57 8.65 -10.18
C GLU A 84 -7.46 7.43 -9.95
N ILE A 85 -7.98 7.24 -8.74
CA ILE A 85 -8.66 6.00 -8.33
C ILE A 85 -10.03 6.28 -7.73
N ASP A 86 -11.05 6.12 -8.57
CA ASP A 86 -12.46 6.05 -8.16
C ASP A 86 -12.79 4.63 -7.66
N MET A 87 -13.11 4.52 -6.38
CA MET A 87 -13.47 3.25 -5.74
C MET A 87 -14.93 2.86 -5.97
N GLU A 88 -15.79 3.78 -6.41
CA GLU A 88 -17.21 3.48 -6.64
C GLU A 88 -17.43 2.55 -7.85
N GLN A 89 -16.41 2.38 -8.70
CA GLN A 89 -16.43 1.50 -9.88
C GLN A 89 -15.85 0.10 -9.63
N ALA A 90 -15.60 -0.28 -8.37
CA ALA A 90 -15.02 -1.58 -8.03
C ALA A 90 -15.99 -2.75 -8.31
N PHE A 91 -15.88 -3.43 -9.46
CA PHE A 91 -16.72 -4.57 -9.77
C PHE A 91 -15.99 -5.71 -10.51
N GLY A 92 -16.12 -6.94 -9.98
CA GLY A 92 -15.91 -8.19 -10.74
C GLY A 92 -15.33 -9.38 -9.97
N SER A 93 -16.00 -10.53 -10.02
CA SER A 93 -15.58 -11.78 -9.37
C SER A 93 -14.20 -12.26 -9.85
N GLY A 94 -13.18 -12.10 -9.00
CA GLY A 94 -11.80 -12.59 -9.23
C GLY A 94 -10.72 -11.50 -9.18
N ARG A 95 -11.10 -10.23 -9.34
CA ARG A 95 -10.23 -9.05 -9.26
C ARG A 95 -10.84 -8.04 -8.30
N ILE A 96 -10.09 -7.65 -7.27
CA ILE A 96 -10.59 -6.73 -6.23
C ILE A 96 -9.85 -5.41 -6.41
N GLY A 97 -10.53 -4.35 -6.84
CA GLY A 97 -9.87 -3.07 -7.10
C GLY A 97 -10.64 -2.19 -8.06
N THR A 98 -9.93 -1.24 -8.66
CA THR A 98 -10.46 -0.26 -9.60
C THR A 98 -9.91 -0.54 -11.01
N PRO A 99 -10.44 0.08 -12.07
CA PRO A 99 -9.92 -0.08 -13.44
C PRO A 99 -8.43 0.23 -13.59
N PHE A 100 -7.87 1.01 -12.66
CA PHE A 100 -6.46 1.43 -12.65
C PHE A 100 -5.58 0.61 -11.70
N LEU A 101 -6.18 -0.11 -10.75
CA LEU A 101 -5.44 -0.87 -9.74
C LEU A 101 -6.25 -2.07 -9.26
N GLU A 102 -5.79 -3.25 -9.62
CA GLU A 102 -6.45 -4.52 -9.30
C GLU A 102 -5.61 -5.36 -8.34
N PHE A 103 -6.27 -6.07 -7.43
CA PHE A 103 -5.67 -7.13 -6.64
C PHE A 103 -6.10 -8.51 -7.16
N SER A 104 -5.12 -9.32 -7.56
CA SER A 104 -5.30 -10.71 -7.94
C SER A 104 -5.32 -11.58 -6.70
N VAL A 105 -6.46 -12.21 -6.41
CA VAL A 105 -6.62 -13.10 -5.26
C VAL A 105 -5.77 -14.37 -5.40
N GLU A 106 -5.63 -14.89 -6.62
CA GLU A 106 -4.86 -16.10 -6.92
C GLU A 106 -3.35 -15.86 -6.72
N LYS A 107 -2.84 -14.76 -7.29
CA LYS A 107 -1.40 -14.42 -7.25
C LYS A 107 -1.00 -13.66 -5.98
N LYS A 108 -1.98 -13.17 -5.20
CA LYS A 108 -1.77 -12.27 -4.05
C LYS A 108 -0.89 -11.06 -4.42
N SER A 109 -1.14 -10.50 -5.59
CA SER A 109 -0.35 -9.43 -6.21
C SER A 109 -1.25 -8.30 -6.74
N PHE A 110 -0.68 -7.11 -6.85
CA PHE A 110 -1.36 -5.96 -7.46
C PHE A 110 -0.99 -5.82 -8.94
N VAL A 111 -1.93 -5.36 -9.75
CA VAL A 111 -1.70 -4.97 -11.14
C VAL A 111 -2.16 -3.52 -11.28
N ILE A 112 -1.23 -2.65 -11.66
CA ILE A 112 -1.49 -1.23 -11.86
C ILE A 112 -1.67 -1.02 -13.35
N HIS A 113 -2.87 -0.69 -13.77
CA HIS A 113 -3.21 -0.32 -15.14
C HIS A 113 -3.03 1.19 -15.28
N SER A 114 -1.79 1.65 -15.43
CA SER A 114 -1.49 3.06 -15.59
C SER A 114 -0.28 3.27 -16.48
N THR A 115 -0.43 4.18 -17.44
CA THR A 115 0.69 4.66 -18.27
C THR A 115 1.61 5.62 -17.50
N TYR A 116 1.17 6.13 -16.35
CA TYR A 116 1.80 7.25 -15.64
C TYR A 116 2.09 6.96 -14.16
N LEU A 117 2.17 5.70 -13.72
CA LEU A 117 2.48 5.41 -12.32
C LEU A 117 3.75 6.17 -11.91
N ARG A 118 3.58 7.13 -11.00
CA ARG A 118 4.69 7.89 -10.43
C ARG A 118 5.36 7.01 -9.38
N GLU A 119 6.46 6.37 -9.77
CA GLU A 119 7.33 5.64 -8.85
C GLU A 119 7.67 6.52 -7.63
N HIS A 120 7.23 6.10 -6.45
CA HIS A 120 7.50 6.79 -5.20
C HIS A 120 8.48 5.97 -4.37
N TRP A 121 9.55 6.57 -3.87
CA TRP A 121 10.60 5.85 -3.14
C TRP A 121 10.08 5.12 -1.88
N LEU A 122 9.00 5.65 -1.28
CA LEU A 122 8.32 5.04 -0.13
C LEU A 122 7.62 3.72 -0.47
N ASN A 123 7.43 3.39 -1.75
CA ASN A 123 6.84 2.12 -2.18
C ASN A 123 7.62 0.92 -1.61
N ARG A 124 8.93 1.05 -1.38
CA ARG A 124 9.76 0.02 -0.72
C ARG A 124 9.29 -0.33 0.70
N PHE A 125 8.61 0.58 1.38
CA PHE A 125 8.10 0.39 2.74
C PHE A 125 6.59 0.20 2.78
N VAL A 126 5.86 0.89 1.90
CA VAL A 126 4.40 0.86 1.86
C VAL A 126 3.89 -0.42 1.19
N ALA A 127 4.43 -0.78 0.03
CA ALA A 127 4.05 -1.99 -0.66
C ALA A 127 4.67 -3.21 0.03
N ASN A 128 3.84 -4.21 0.33
CA ASN A 128 4.32 -5.49 0.87
C ASN A 128 3.89 -6.70 0.03
N ALA A 129 3.20 -6.46 -1.09
CA ALA A 129 2.82 -7.47 -2.05
C ALA A 129 3.51 -7.21 -3.40
N PRO A 130 3.80 -8.26 -4.18
CA PRO A 130 4.29 -8.09 -5.54
C PRO A 130 3.32 -7.24 -6.36
N TYR A 131 3.85 -6.41 -7.25
CA TYR A 131 3.04 -5.63 -8.18
C TYR A 131 3.66 -5.56 -9.57
N SER A 132 2.82 -5.47 -10.60
CA SER A 132 3.21 -5.19 -11.98
C SER A 132 2.53 -3.91 -12.46
N VAL A 133 3.19 -3.21 -13.39
CA VAL A 133 2.61 -2.08 -14.11
C VAL A 133 2.31 -2.56 -15.52
N GLU A 134 1.05 -2.48 -15.90
CA GLU A 134 0.56 -2.83 -17.22
C GLU A 134 -0.01 -1.56 -17.87
N PRO A 135 0.25 -1.32 -19.16
CA PRO A 135 -0.38 -0.22 -19.87
C PRO A 135 -1.89 -0.47 -19.93
N ILE A 136 -2.69 0.60 -19.83
CA ILE A 136 -4.14 0.51 -20.03
C ILE A 136 -4.36 0.05 -21.47
N VAL A 137 -4.73 -1.21 -21.64
CA VAL A 137 -5.26 -1.69 -22.92
C VAL A 137 -6.65 -1.08 -23.00
N GLU A 138 -6.83 -0.06 -23.85
CA GLU A 138 -8.17 0.31 -24.30
C GLU A 138 -8.79 -0.95 -24.90
N SER A 139 -9.62 -1.64 -24.11
CA SER A 139 -10.49 -2.68 -24.64
C SER A 139 -11.40 -1.96 -25.63
N GLY A 140 -11.11 -2.19 -26.91
CA GLY A 140 -11.65 -1.44 -28.02
C GLY A 140 -13.17 -1.38 -28.03
N LYS A 141 -13.67 -0.33 -28.67
CA LYS A 141 -14.94 -0.38 -29.39
C LYS A 141 -14.97 -1.54 -30.38
#